data_AF-A0A399ZE85-F1
#
_entry.id   AF-A0A399ZE85-F1
#
_cell.length_a   1.000
_cell.length_b   1.000
_cell.length_c   1.000
_cell.angle_alpha   90.00
_cell.angle_beta   90.00
_cell.angle_gamma   90.00
#
_symmetry.space_group_name_H-M   'P 1'
#
loop_
_entity.id
_entity.type
_entity.pdbx_description
1 polymer ?
#
loop_
_entity_poly.entity_id
_entity_poly.type
_entity_poly.pdbx_seq_one_letter_code
_entity_poly.pdbx_strand_id
1 'polypeptide(L)'
;MIQFDIATITWPVWLLVLALILALGLGALLGYLNSNLDARKKLEEARARADIIAQQARGDAERAAARIAHAEQMALSRAPAALPGTSLLRLWLDEDNAPQLDLDGQRLKSVHLSDVDRKRLIHLLNIVRPWVEGKPAAAGGTPMMEALSPAARPPAPAPSAPTPAAEAKAAEPTSIVGQIDRILQARLAASPLGGRDIRLEEGYGGVVNVWVGRQKFTGVGEVTDPEVRAVIQAAITEWEKKYTPGM
;
A
#
# COMPACT_ATOMS: atom_id res chain seq x y z
N MET A 1 19.39 4.04 -106.50
CA MET A 1 19.00 5.36 -105.94
C MET A 1 17.55 5.22 -105.52
N ILE A 2 17.29 4.96 -104.24
CA ILE A 2 15.94 4.69 -103.72
C ILE A 2 15.38 6.03 -103.26
N GLN A 3 14.35 6.54 -103.93
CA GLN A 3 13.59 7.71 -103.49
C GLN A 3 12.59 7.27 -102.42
N PHE A 4 12.70 7.85 -101.23
CA PHE A 4 11.65 7.77 -100.22
C PHE A 4 10.66 8.91 -100.46
N ASP A 5 9.47 8.56 -100.95
CA ASP A 5 8.32 9.45 -101.01
C ASP A 5 7.78 9.60 -99.58
N ILE A 6 8.17 10.68 -98.89
CA ILE A 6 7.64 11.01 -97.57
C ILE A 6 6.31 11.72 -97.81
N ALA A 7 5.22 10.95 -97.92
CA ALA A 7 3.87 11.50 -97.93
C ALA A 7 3.66 12.27 -96.62
N THR A 8 3.57 13.60 -96.72
CA THR A 8 3.31 14.50 -95.59
C THR A 8 1.90 14.26 -95.07
N ILE A 9 1.74 13.31 -94.14
CA ILE A 9 0.51 13.08 -93.38
C ILE A 9 0.31 14.29 -92.45
N THR A 10 -0.37 15.31 -92.95
CA THR A 10 -0.80 16.48 -92.19
C THR A 10 -1.99 16.08 -91.34
N TRP A 11 -1.72 15.64 -90.11
CA TRP A 11 -2.79 15.42 -89.14
C TRP A 11 -3.52 16.74 -88.92
N PRO A 12 -4.86 16.77 -89.08
CA PRO A 12 -5.59 17.99 -88.82
C PRO A 12 -5.48 18.33 -87.33
N VAL A 13 -5.14 19.59 -87.04
CA VAL A 13 -4.80 20.08 -85.70
C VAL A 13 -5.84 19.71 -84.63
N TRP A 14 -7.13 19.61 -85.00
CA TRP A 14 -8.19 19.22 -84.09
C TRP A 14 -8.07 17.79 -83.54
N LEU A 15 -7.48 16.85 -84.29
CA LEU A 15 -7.23 15.48 -83.80
C LEU A 15 -6.15 15.46 -82.73
N LEU A 16 -5.11 16.29 -82.85
CA LEU A 16 -4.06 16.42 -81.84
C LEU A 16 -4.60 17.04 -80.55
N VAL A 17 -5.45 18.06 -80.67
CA VAL A 17 -6.13 18.69 -79.52
C VAL A 17 -7.05 17.68 -78.83
N LEU A 18 -7.82 16.89 -79.60
CA LEU A 18 -8.72 15.88 -79.05
C LEU A 18 -7.93 14.77 -78.33
N ALA A 19 -6.82 14.30 -78.90
CA ALA A 19 -5.94 13.33 -78.26
C ALA A 19 -5.34 13.85 -76.94
N LEU A 20 -4.92 15.12 -76.90
CA LEU A 20 -4.40 15.77 -75.70
C LEU A 20 -5.46 15.85 -74.59
N ILE A 21 -6.68 16.28 -74.93
CA ILE A 21 -7.81 16.36 -73.99
C ILE A 21 -8.15 14.97 -73.46
N LEU A 22 -8.14 13.95 -74.31
CA LEU A 22 -8.43 12.58 -73.92
C LEU A 22 -7.36 12.05 -72.95
N ALA A 23 -6.08 12.31 -73.22
CA ALA A 23 -4.98 11.96 -72.33
C ALA A 23 -5.09 12.66 -70.96
N LEU A 24 -5.44 13.94 -70.94
CA LEU A 24 -5.68 14.71 -69.72
C LEU A 24 -6.88 14.19 -68.92
N GLY A 25 -7.97 13.86 -69.61
CA GLY A 25 -9.17 13.28 -68.99
C GLY A 25 -8.91 11.91 -68.36
N LEU A 26 -8.18 11.04 -69.06
CA LEU A 26 -7.75 9.75 -68.52
C LEU A 26 -6.82 9.92 -67.32
N GLY A 27 -5.83 10.81 -67.40
CA GLY A 27 -4.93 11.11 -66.27
C GLY A 27 -5.68 11.65 -65.04
N ALA A 28 -6.65 12.55 -65.25
CA ALA A 28 -7.49 13.08 -64.19
C ALA A 28 -8.39 11.99 -63.56
N LEU A 29 -8.97 11.10 -64.37
CA LEU A 29 -9.82 10.01 -63.89
C LEU A 29 -9.02 8.98 -63.07
N LEU A 30 -7.83 8.60 -63.55
CA LEU A 30 -6.90 7.72 -62.84
C LEU A 30 -6.44 8.35 -61.51
N GLY A 31 -6.13 9.64 -61.50
CA GLY A 31 -5.78 10.37 -60.28
C GLY A 31 -6.93 10.46 -59.27
N TYR A 32 -8.15 10.71 -59.75
CA TYR A 32 -9.36 10.78 -58.91
C TYR A 32 -9.68 9.43 -58.25
N LEU A 33 -9.58 8.32 -59.01
CA LEU A 33 -9.78 6.97 -58.49
C LEU A 33 -8.76 6.61 -57.40
N ASN A 34 -7.49 6.96 -57.62
CA ASN A 34 -6.43 6.69 -56.63
C ASN A 34 -6.61 7.51 -55.34
N SER A 35 -6.99 8.80 -55.47
CA SER A 35 -7.21 9.69 -54.32
C SER A 35 -8.40 9.26 -53.45
N ASN A 36 -9.48 8.80 -54.08
CA ASN A 36 -10.69 8.39 -53.35
C ASN A 36 -10.48 7.08 -52.55
N LEU A 37 -9.58 6.21 -53.00
CA LEU A 37 -9.19 5.00 -52.25
C LEU A 37 -8.35 5.33 -51.01
N ASP A 38 -7.39 6.25 -51.15
CA ASP A 38 -6.52 6.68 -50.04
C ASP A 38 -7.30 7.43 -48.95
N ALA A 39 -8.24 8.29 -49.36
CA ALA A 39 -9.13 9.02 -48.45
C ALA A 39 -9.97 8.08 -47.58
N ARG A 40 -10.47 6.97 -48.16
CA ARG A 40 -11.23 5.96 -47.42
C ARG A 40 -10.37 5.22 -46.40
N LYS A 41 -9.16 4.81 -46.79
CA LYS A 41 -8.20 4.15 -45.89
C LYS A 41 -7.83 5.03 -44.70
N LYS A 42 -7.55 6.32 -44.95
CA LYS A 42 -7.25 7.28 -43.88
C LYS A 42 -8.41 7.45 -42.90
N LEU A 43 -9.65 7.40 -43.39
CA LEU A 43 -10.84 7.48 -42.55
C LEU A 43 -11.00 6.25 -41.66
N GLU A 44 -10.72 5.05 -42.19
CA GLU A 44 -10.73 3.81 -41.41
C GLU A 44 -9.61 3.77 -40.36
N GLU A 45 -8.39 4.18 -40.73
CA GLU A 45 -7.28 4.27 -39.77
C GLU A 45 -7.55 5.28 -38.66
N ALA A 46 -8.13 6.43 -38.98
CA ALA A 46 -8.50 7.44 -38.00
C ALA A 46 -9.56 6.91 -37.02
N ARG A 47 -10.56 6.16 -37.52
CA ARG A 47 -11.57 5.51 -36.67
C ARG A 47 -10.96 4.43 -35.79
N ALA A 48 -10.13 3.54 -36.35
CA ALA A 48 -9.46 2.49 -35.59
C ALA A 48 -8.57 3.06 -34.47
N ARG A 49 -7.82 4.13 -34.75
CA ARG A 49 -7.02 4.84 -33.73
C ARG A 49 -7.91 5.47 -32.66
N ALA A 50 -9.03 6.08 -33.04
CA ALA A 50 -9.98 6.67 -32.10
C ALA A 50 -10.60 5.60 -31.18
N ASP A 51 -10.96 4.43 -31.72
CA ASP A 51 -11.51 3.32 -30.94
C ASP A 51 -10.48 2.76 -29.93
N ILE A 52 -9.22 2.61 -30.35
CA ILE A 52 -8.13 2.17 -29.46
C ILE A 52 -7.93 3.17 -28.32
N ILE A 53 -7.89 4.48 -28.62
CA ILE A 53 -7.74 5.52 -27.60
C ILE A 53 -8.94 5.50 -26.64
N ALA A 54 -10.16 5.33 -27.15
CA ALA A 54 -11.36 5.25 -26.32
C ALA A 54 -11.35 4.01 -25.40
N GLN A 55 -10.90 2.85 -25.90
CA GLN A 55 -10.77 1.64 -25.08
C GLN A 55 -9.69 1.79 -24.01
N GLN A 56 -8.54 2.37 -24.36
CA GLN A 56 -7.46 2.62 -23.42
C GLN A 56 -7.91 3.59 -22.33
N ALA A 57 -8.57 4.69 -22.68
CA ALA A 57 -9.09 5.66 -21.73
C ALA A 57 -10.11 5.04 -20.76
N ARG A 58 -10.97 4.11 -21.23
CA ARG A 58 -11.89 3.38 -20.36
C ARG A 58 -11.15 2.48 -19.38
N GLY A 59 -10.16 1.71 -19.84
CA GLY A 59 -9.36 0.85 -18.96
C GLY A 59 -8.56 1.65 -17.92
N ASP A 60 -8.02 2.80 -18.30
CA ASP A 60 -7.31 3.69 -17.38
C ASP A 60 -8.25 4.33 -16.35
N ALA A 61 -9.47 4.69 -16.75
CA ALA A 61 -10.50 5.18 -15.84
C ALA A 61 -10.92 4.11 -14.81
N GLU A 62 -11.10 2.86 -15.23
CA GLU A 62 -11.42 1.75 -14.33
C GLU A 62 -10.29 1.47 -13.33
N ARG A 63 -9.02 1.48 -13.78
CA ARG A 63 -7.86 1.33 -12.89
C ARG A 63 -7.75 2.49 -11.90
N ALA A 64 -8.01 3.71 -12.35
CA ALA A 64 -8.02 4.88 -11.48
C ALA A 64 -9.12 4.77 -10.42
N ALA A 65 -10.33 4.37 -10.82
CA ALA A 65 -11.45 4.12 -9.90
C ALA A 65 -11.11 3.00 -8.88
N ALA A 66 -10.51 1.90 -9.33
CA ALA A 66 -10.08 0.81 -8.46
C ALA A 66 -9.00 1.26 -7.45
N ARG A 67 -8.05 2.11 -7.86
CA ARG A 67 -7.05 2.70 -6.96
C ARG A 67 -7.69 3.59 -5.91
N ILE A 68 -8.67 4.42 -6.29
CA ILE A 68 -9.40 5.28 -5.36
C ILE A 68 -10.19 4.42 -4.37
N ALA A 69 -10.93 3.41 -4.84
CA ALA A 69 -11.68 2.50 -3.98
C ALA A 69 -10.76 1.74 -3.00
N HIS A 70 -9.62 1.25 -3.48
CA HIS A 70 -8.63 0.58 -2.64
C HIS A 70 -8.02 1.53 -1.60
N ALA A 71 -7.71 2.77 -2.00
CA ALA A 71 -7.21 3.80 -1.09
C ALA A 71 -8.25 4.18 -0.02
N GLU A 72 -9.53 4.30 -0.39
CA GLU A 72 -10.63 4.53 0.53
C GLU A 72 -10.81 3.36 1.50
N GLN A 73 -10.73 2.12 1.01
CA GLN A 73 -10.82 0.94 1.86
C GLN A 73 -9.64 0.82 2.83
N MET A 74 -8.43 1.19 2.40
CA MET A 74 -7.28 1.33 3.29
C MET A 74 -7.47 2.46 4.31
N ALA A 75 -8.07 3.60 3.91
CA ALA A 75 -8.36 4.70 4.82
C ALA A 75 -9.41 4.34 5.87
N LEU A 76 -10.48 3.63 5.48
CA LEU A 76 -11.50 3.10 6.39
C LEU A 76 -10.93 2.04 7.34
N SER A 77 -10.02 1.20 6.86
CA SER A 77 -9.35 0.18 7.69
C SER A 77 -8.31 0.77 8.64
N ARG A 78 -7.74 1.94 8.30
CA ARG A 78 -6.77 2.68 9.12
C ARG A 78 -7.42 3.68 10.07
N ALA A 79 -8.70 4.02 9.88
CA ALA A 79 -9.42 4.88 10.79
C ALA A 79 -9.51 4.17 12.17
N PRO A 80 -8.95 4.75 13.25
CA PRO A 80 -9.10 4.16 14.57
C PRO A 80 -10.59 4.10 14.89
N ALA A 81 -11.07 2.91 15.28
CA ALA A 81 -12.46 2.70 15.64
C ALA A 81 -12.93 3.83 16.56
N ALA A 82 -13.95 4.57 16.13
CA ALA A 82 -14.55 5.62 16.95
C ALA A 82 -15.06 4.95 18.23
N LEU A 83 -14.31 5.13 19.32
CA LEU A 83 -14.73 4.66 20.63
C LEU A 83 -16.09 5.29 20.94
N PRO A 84 -17.12 4.50 21.32
CA PRO A 84 -18.40 5.07 21.70
C PRO A 84 -18.23 5.88 22.99
N GLY A 85 -18.14 7.20 22.86
CA GLY A 85 -17.99 8.13 23.99
C GLY A 85 -17.62 9.55 23.55
N THR A 86 -17.88 10.52 24.42
CA THR A 86 -17.47 11.91 24.21
C THR A 86 -15.99 12.07 24.61
N SER A 87 -15.12 12.43 23.67
CA SER A 87 -13.72 12.74 23.96
C SER A 87 -13.61 14.10 24.65
N LEU A 88 -13.33 14.10 25.96
CA LEU A 88 -13.19 15.32 26.75
C LEU A 88 -11.78 15.95 26.64
N LEU A 89 -10.75 15.13 26.49
CA LEU A 89 -9.34 15.55 26.41
C LEU A 89 -8.58 14.60 25.48
N ARG A 90 -7.96 15.13 24.42
CA ARG A 90 -7.03 14.37 23.57
C ARG A 90 -5.71 15.11 23.50
N LEU A 91 -4.61 14.41 23.78
CA LEU A 91 -3.25 14.91 23.66
C LEU A 91 -2.49 14.03 22.66
N TRP A 92 -1.86 14.65 21.67
CA TRP A 92 -1.00 13.96 20.71
C TRP A 92 0.16 14.85 20.30
N LEU A 93 1.17 14.24 19.68
CA LEU A 93 2.31 14.94 19.10
C LEU A 93 2.11 15.02 17.58
N ASP A 94 2.39 16.18 17.01
CA ASP A 94 2.42 16.38 15.55
C ASP A 94 3.74 15.84 14.95
N GLU A 95 3.87 15.87 13.62
CA GLU A 95 5.09 15.46 12.89
C GLU A 95 6.33 16.23 13.37
N ASP A 96 6.16 17.49 13.78
CA ASP A 96 7.20 18.35 14.36
C ASP A 96 7.44 18.12 15.86
N ASN A 97 6.88 17.05 16.44
CA ASN A 97 6.89 16.75 17.87
C ASN A 97 6.26 17.87 18.74
N ALA A 98 5.41 18.71 18.13
CA ALA A 98 4.70 19.77 18.82
C ALA A 98 3.47 19.19 19.55
N PRO A 99 3.26 19.49 20.85
CA PRO A 99 2.11 19.01 21.58
C PRO A 99 0.83 19.69 21.10
N GLN A 100 -0.12 18.88 20.63
CA GLN A 100 -1.45 19.30 20.20
C GLN A 100 -2.49 18.82 21.21
N LEU A 101 -3.40 19.72 21.57
CA LEU A 101 -4.44 19.49 22.56
C LEU A 101 -5.83 19.68 21.94
N ASP A 102 -6.71 18.73 22.15
CA ASP A 102 -8.14 18.84 21.86
C ASP A 102 -8.89 18.84 23.19
N LEU A 103 -9.73 19.86 23.40
CA LEU A 103 -10.67 19.96 24.51
C LEU A 103 -12.09 19.86 23.97
N ASP A 104 -12.85 18.88 24.46
CA ASP A 104 -14.27 18.68 24.12
C ASP A 104 -14.54 18.62 22.59
N GLY A 105 -13.57 18.18 21.77
CA GLY A 105 -13.67 18.07 20.30
C GLY A 105 -13.19 19.32 19.53
N GLN A 106 -12.73 20.36 20.22
CA GLN A 106 -12.08 21.53 19.63
C GLN A 106 -10.55 21.46 19.73
N ARG A 107 -9.87 21.50 18.58
CA ARG A 107 -8.41 21.62 18.50
C ARG A 107 -7.96 22.99 18.99
N LEU A 108 -7.26 23.02 20.12
CA LEU A 108 -6.69 24.23 20.69
C LEU A 108 -5.21 24.32 20.32
N LYS A 109 -4.81 25.47 19.76
CA LYS A 109 -3.39 25.77 19.57
C LYS A 109 -2.80 26.06 20.95
N SER A 110 -1.87 25.20 21.38
CA SER A 110 -1.22 25.21 22.70
C SER A 110 -0.59 26.57 23.11
N VAL A 111 -0.37 27.46 22.14
CA VAL A 111 0.26 28.78 22.33
C VAL A 111 -0.73 29.84 22.90
N HIS A 112 -2.05 29.68 22.74
CA HIS A 112 -3.04 30.65 23.21
C HIS A 112 -4.29 29.97 23.78
N LEU A 113 -4.22 29.49 25.04
CA LEU A 113 -5.40 29.03 25.77
C LEU A 113 -6.16 30.22 26.36
N SER A 114 -7.48 30.27 26.14
CA SER A 114 -8.36 31.23 26.83
C SER A 114 -8.45 30.93 28.33
N ASP A 115 -8.85 31.91 29.15
CA ASP A 115 -9.05 31.72 30.59
C ASP A 115 -10.11 30.65 30.91
N VAL A 116 -11.11 30.50 30.03
CA VAL A 116 -12.16 29.48 30.16
C VAL A 116 -11.59 28.09 29.87
N ASP A 117 -10.85 27.93 28.77
CA ASP A 117 -10.23 26.66 28.38
C ASP A 117 -9.17 26.21 29.39
N ARG A 118 -8.40 27.18 29.93
CA ARG A 118 -7.43 26.92 31.00
C ARG A 118 -8.11 26.35 32.25
N LYS A 119 -9.21 26.95 32.71
CA LYS A 119 -9.97 26.46 33.87
C LYS A 119 -10.55 25.07 33.62
N ARG A 120 -11.08 24.82 32.42
CA ARG A 120 -11.60 23.52 32.00
C ARG A 120 -10.52 22.43 31.99
N LEU A 121 -9.35 22.72 31.42
CA LEU A 121 -8.19 21.82 31.40
C LEU A 121 -7.73 21.48 32.82
N ILE A 122 -7.62 22.48 33.71
CA ILE A 122 -7.23 22.27 35.11
C ILE A 122 -8.25 21.37 35.83
N HIS A 123 -9.54 21.60 35.60
CA HIS A 123 -10.59 20.77 36.16
C HIS A 123 -10.48 19.31 35.69
N LEU A 124 -10.26 19.08 34.39
CA LEU A 124 -10.03 17.75 33.85
C LEU A 124 -8.78 17.11 34.44
N LEU A 125 -7.66 17.84 34.53
CA LEU A 125 -6.43 17.33 35.13
C LEU A 125 -6.61 16.91 36.60
N ASN A 126 -7.44 17.63 37.37
CA ASN A 126 -7.79 17.23 38.74
C ASN A 126 -8.63 15.94 38.79
N ILE A 127 -9.47 15.67 37.78
CA ILE A 127 -10.23 14.42 37.68
C ILE A 127 -9.32 13.24 37.35
N VAL A 128 -8.33 13.43 36.46
CA VAL A 128 -7.41 12.34 36.07
C VAL A 128 -6.27 12.16 37.08
N ARG A 129 -5.96 13.15 37.93
CA ARG A 129 -4.88 13.09 38.93
C ARG A 129 -4.92 11.84 39.82
N PRO A 130 -6.06 11.44 40.43
CA PRO A 130 -6.13 10.22 41.23
C PRO A 130 -5.72 8.96 40.45
N TRP A 131 -6.02 8.91 39.14
CA TRP A 131 -5.66 7.78 38.29
C TRP A 131 -4.15 7.74 38.01
N VAL A 132 -3.52 8.90 37.86
CA VAL A 132 -2.06 9.02 37.67
C VAL A 132 -1.29 8.71 38.96
N GLU A 133 -1.83 9.10 40.11
CA GLU A 133 -1.22 8.87 41.44
C GLU A 133 -1.49 7.45 42.00
N GLY A 134 -2.18 6.59 41.24
CA GLY A 134 -2.45 5.20 41.63
C GLY A 134 -3.52 5.04 42.73
N LYS A 135 -4.32 6.08 42.99
CA LYS A 135 -5.41 6.04 43.96
C LYS A 135 -6.73 5.85 43.23
N PRO A 136 -7.35 4.65 43.26
CA PRO A 136 -8.63 4.45 42.60
C PRO A 136 -9.64 5.44 43.16
N ALA A 137 -10.25 6.22 42.26
CA ALA A 137 -11.41 7.02 42.57
C ALA A 137 -12.43 6.08 43.21
N ALA A 138 -12.83 6.39 44.45
CA ALA A 138 -13.83 5.65 45.18
C ALA A 138 -15.01 5.40 44.25
N ALA A 139 -15.30 4.12 44.01
CA ALA A 139 -16.45 3.67 43.26
C ALA A 139 -17.68 4.40 43.80
N GLY A 140 -18.30 5.22 42.94
CA GLY A 140 -19.64 5.71 43.17
C GLY A 140 -20.52 4.50 43.49
N GLY A 141 -21.20 4.58 44.63
CA GLY A 141 -21.95 3.47 45.20
C GLY A 141 -22.94 2.89 44.20
N THR A 142 -22.78 1.59 43.93
CA THR A 142 -23.90 0.72 43.58
C THR A 142 -24.11 -0.17 44.80
N PRO A 143 -25.31 -0.21 45.41
CA PRO A 143 -25.55 -1.08 46.54
C PRO A 143 -25.34 -2.53 46.08
N MET A 144 -24.35 -3.19 46.69
CA MET A 144 -24.19 -4.64 46.60
C MET A 144 -25.50 -5.25 47.05
N MET A 145 -26.23 -5.80 46.07
CA MET A 145 -27.30 -6.72 46.36
C MET A 145 -26.66 -7.93 47.03
N GLU A 146 -26.99 -8.03 48.31
CA GLU A 146 -26.83 -9.16 49.20
C GLU A 146 -26.95 -10.50 48.46
N ALA A 147 -25.80 -11.13 48.19
CA ALA A 147 -25.72 -12.55 47.90
C ALA A 147 -25.21 -13.24 49.17
N LEU A 148 -26.15 -13.54 50.07
CA LEU A 148 -25.94 -14.49 51.16
C LEU A 148 -25.55 -15.85 50.56
N SER A 149 -24.35 -16.34 50.86
CA SER A 149 -24.16 -17.76 51.15
C SER A 149 -22.89 -18.05 51.96
N PRO A 150 -22.93 -19.07 52.84
CA PRO A 150 -22.15 -19.11 54.07
C PRO A 150 -21.05 -20.19 54.07
N ALA A 151 -20.25 -20.16 55.14
CA ALA A 151 -19.42 -21.25 55.69
C ALA A 151 -17.98 -21.43 55.14
N ALA A 152 -17.05 -20.78 55.84
CA ALA A 152 -15.83 -21.33 56.46
C ALA A 152 -15.17 -22.61 55.89
N ARG A 153 -13.89 -22.48 55.47
CA ARG A 153 -12.76 -23.40 55.79
C ARG A 153 -11.39 -22.69 55.64
N PRO A 154 -10.33 -23.19 56.31
CA PRO A 154 -9.22 -22.39 56.86
C PRO A 154 -8.02 -22.22 55.89
N PRO A 155 -7.04 -21.37 56.25
CA PRO A 155 -5.91 -21.04 55.39
C PRO A 155 -4.84 -22.14 55.42
N ALA A 156 -4.26 -22.45 54.26
CA ALA A 156 -2.98 -23.12 54.16
C ALA A 156 -2.17 -22.51 52.99
N PRO A 157 -0.84 -22.46 53.10
CA PRO A 157 0.01 -21.48 52.42
C PRO A 157 0.42 -21.89 51.00
N ALA A 158 0.79 -20.89 50.20
CA ALA A 158 1.34 -21.03 48.83
C ALA A 158 2.63 -21.88 48.78
N PRO A 159 2.99 -22.43 47.61
CA PRO A 159 3.88 -21.67 46.72
C PRO A 159 3.61 -21.80 45.20
N SER A 160 4.22 -20.83 44.50
CA SER A 160 4.24 -20.46 43.09
C SER A 160 4.50 -21.52 42.00
N ALA A 161 3.83 -21.28 40.85
CA ALA A 161 4.27 -21.37 39.44
C ALA A 161 4.40 -22.75 38.74
N PRO A 162 4.42 -22.81 37.40
CA PRO A 162 3.76 -21.96 36.38
C PRO A 162 2.89 -22.78 35.40
N THR A 163 2.00 -22.08 34.71
CA THR A 163 1.19 -22.52 33.57
C THR A 163 2.07 -23.08 32.45
N PRO A 164 1.82 -24.30 31.92
CA PRO A 164 2.41 -24.72 30.66
C PRO A 164 1.94 -23.81 29.54
N ALA A 165 2.92 -23.29 28.82
CA ALA A 165 2.76 -22.42 27.67
C ALA A 165 1.72 -22.97 26.69
N ALA A 166 0.81 -22.09 26.29
CA ALA A 166 -0.04 -22.27 25.13
C ALA A 166 0.86 -22.55 23.92
N GLU A 167 0.71 -23.74 23.39
CA GLU A 167 1.19 -24.18 22.10
C GLU A 167 0.52 -23.29 21.04
N ALA A 168 1.18 -22.16 20.71
CA ALA A 168 0.78 -21.30 19.61
C ALA A 168 1.14 -22.00 18.29
N LYS A 169 0.20 -22.86 17.90
CA LYS A 169 0.13 -23.56 16.63
C LYS A 169 0.46 -22.61 15.47
N ALA A 170 1.42 -23.03 14.66
CA ALA A 170 1.91 -22.38 13.47
C ALA A 170 0.78 -21.75 12.61
N ALA A 171 0.71 -20.42 12.62
CA ALA A 171 0.10 -19.68 11.53
C ALA A 171 1.12 -19.66 10.38
N GLU A 172 0.71 -20.06 9.18
CA GLU A 172 1.58 -19.95 8.01
C GLU A 172 1.97 -18.49 7.79
N PRO A 173 3.27 -18.17 7.63
CA PRO A 173 3.70 -16.79 7.52
C PRO A 173 3.28 -16.19 6.17
N THR A 174 2.28 -15.31 6.18
CA THR A 174 1.82 -14.58 4.98
C THR A 174 2.79 -13.46 4.55
N SER A 175 3.75 -13.08 5.41
CA SER A 175 4.72 -12.01 5.16
C SER A 175 6.06 -12.52 4.60
N ILE A 176 6.71 -11.74 3.73
CA ILE A 176 8.08 -11.96 3.22
C ILE A 176 9.05 -12.21 4.39
N VAL A 177 8.95 -11.44 5.48
CA VAL A 177 9.83 -11.59 6.65
C VAL A 177 9.60 -12.92 7.33
N GLY A 178 8.33 -13.36 7.44
CA GLY A 178 8.01 -14.68 8.00
C GLY A 178 8.44 -15.84 7.07
N GLN A 179 8.45 -15.64 5.75
CA GLN A 179 9.02 -16.62 4.82
C GLN A 179 10.55 -16.75 4.97
N ILE A 180 11.24 -15.61 5.13
CA ILE A 180 12.68 -15.59 5.41
C ILE A 180 12.96 -16.23 6.78
N ASP A 181 12.16 -15.92 7.80
CA ASP A 181 12.28 -16.56 9.12
C ASP A 181 12.12 -18.08 9.03
N ARG A 182 11.17 -18.59 8.25
CA ARG A 182 11.02 -20.05 8.05
C ARG A 182 12.29 -20.70 7.49
N ILE A 183 12.96 -20.04 6.54
CA ILE A 183 14.23 -20.51 5.97
C ILE A 183 15.35 -20.41 7.02
N LEU A 184 15.35 -19.33 7.80
CA LEU A 184 16.29 -19.14 8.90
C LEU A 184 16.15 -20.24 9.96
N GLN A 185 14.94 -20.53 10.43
CA GLN A 185 14.68 -21.58 11.42
C GLN A 185 15.15 -22.95 10.92
N ALA A 186 14.92 -23.26 9.63
CA ALA A 186 15.41 -24.50 9.02
C ALA A 186 16.95 -24.59 9.02
N ARG A 187 17.66 -23.46 8.81
CA ARG A 187 19.12 -23.40 8.89
C ARG A 187 19.65 -23.44 10.33
N LEU A 188 18.94 -22.82 11.26
CA LEU A 188 19.29 -22.85 12.68
C LEU A 188 19.13 -24.24 13.28
N ALA A 189 18.12 -25.01 12.84
CA ALA A 189 17.94 -26.41 13.23
C ALA A 189 19.11 -27.31 12.79
N ALA A 190 19.78 -26.97 11.68
CA ALA A 190 20.96 -27.67 11.19
C ALA A 190 22.29 -27.09 11.71
N SER A 191 22.24 -26.01 12.50
CA SER A 191 23.42 -25.26 12.96
C SER A 191 23.60 -25.41 14.48
N PRO A 192 24.85 -25.37 15.00
CA PRO A 192 25.11 -25.35 16.44
C PRO A 192 24.52 -24.14 17.18
N LEU A 193 23.96 -23.15 16.46
CA LEU A 193 23.30 -21.96 17.01
C LEU A 193 21.83 -22.16 17.38
N GLY A 194 21.25 -23.36 17.17
CA GLY A 194 19.85 -23.66 17.49
C GLY A 194 19.43 -23.43 18.94
N GLY A 195 20.37 -23.29 19.87
CA GLY A 195 20.10 -22.95 21.27
C GLY A 195 19.93 -21.45 21.58
N ARG A 196 20.11 -20.56 20.59
CA ARG A 196 20.10 -19.09 20.81
C ARG A 196 18.75 -18.41 20.55
N ASP A 197 17.68 -19.15 20.26
CA ASP A 197 16.31 -18.64 20.02
C ASP A 197 16.31 -17.39 19.13
N ILE A 198 16.77 -17.55 17.89
CA ILE A 198 16.90 -16.47 16.92
C ILE A 198 15.65 -16.47 16.03
N ARG A 199 14.93 -15.35 15.94
CA ARG A 199 13.73 -15.22 15.10
C ARG A 199 13.65 -13.85 14.44
N LEU A 200 13.07 -13.81 13.24
CA LEU A 200 12.77 -12.57 12.53
C LEU A 200 11.28 -12.27 12.65
N GLU A 201 10.97 -11.04 13.03
CA GLU A 201 9.61 -10.53 13.09
C GLU A 201 9.50 -9.24 12.30
N GLU A 202 8.37 -9.06 11.62
CA GLU A 202 8.04 -7.80 10.97
C GLU A 202 7.53 -6.80 12.03
N GLY A 203 8.19 -5.65 12.13
CA GLY A 203 7.77 -4.53 12.95
C GLY A 203 6.81 -3.59 12.23
N TYR A 204 6.17 -2.72 13.01
CA TYR A 204 5.36 -1.63 12.48
C TYR A 204 6.17 -0.78 11.48
N GLY A 205 5.62 -0.57 10.28
CA GLY A 205 6.28 0.21 9.23
C GLY A 205 7.24 -0.55 8.31
N GLY A 206 7.22 -1.90 8.31
CA GLY A 206 8.05 -2.71 7.41
C GLY A 206 9.50 -2.88 7.88
N VAL A 207 9.78 -2.54 9.13
CA VAL A 207 11.11 -2.69 9.74
C VAL A 207 11.30 -4.14 10.17
N VAL A 208 12.41 -4.76 9.79
CA VAL A 208 12.76 -6.13 10.22
C VAL A 208 13.31 -6.10 11.65
N ASN A 209 12.61 -6.70 12.59
CA ASN A 209 13.10 -6.93 13.95
C ASN A 209 13.78 -8.29 14.02
N VAL A 210 15.01 -8.31 14.52
CA VAL A 210 15.74 -9.55 14.78
C VAL A 210 15.76 -9.79 16.28
N TRP A 211 15.26 -10.93 16.70
CA TRP A 211 15.38 -11.38 18.09
C TRP A 211 16.51 -12.40 18.19
N VAL A 212 17.33 -12.27 19.23
CA VAL A 212 18.35 -13.24 19.63
C VAL A 212 18.14 -13.54 21.12
N GLY A 213 17.45 -14.64 21.42
CA GLY A 213 16.99 -14.97 22.76
C GLY A 213 16.08 -13.89 23.34
N ARG A 214 16.59 -13.14 24.32
CA ARG A 214 15.83 -12.07 25.00
C ARG A 214 16.14 -10.67 24.47
N GLN A 215 17.06 -10.54 23.52
CA GLN A 215 17.46 -9.24 22.96
C GLN A 215 16.78 -9.01 21.62
N LYS A 216 16.30 -7.78 21.40
CA LYS A 216 15.67 -7.32 20.17
C LYS A 216 16.59 -6.30 19.50
N PHE A 217 16.85 -6.49 18.21
CA PHE A 217 17.64 -5.61 17.37
C PHE A 217 16.77 -5.05 16.25
N THR A 218 16.95 -3.78 15.92
CA THR A 218 16.19 -3.11 14.86
C THR A 218 16.98 -3.21 13.56
N GLY A 219 16.81 -4.33 12.87
CA GLY A 219 17.50 -4.63 11.61
C GLY A 219 18.70 -5.56 11.76
N VAL A 220 19.10 -6.15 10.62
CA VAL A 220 20.18 -7.15 10.54
C VAL A 220 21.56 -6.55 10.85
N GLY A 221 21.75 -5.25 10.61
CA GLY A 221 23.02 -4.55 10.84
C GLY A 221 23.34 -4.27 12.32
N GLU A 222 22.32 -4.22 13.19
CA GLU A 222 22.50 -3.94 14.63
C GLU A 222 22.87 -5.18 15.45
N VAL A 223 22.85 -6.36 14.84
CA VAL A 223 23.16 -7.62 15.52
C VAL A 223 24.66 -7.69 15.82
N THR A 224 25.00 -7.67 17.11
CA THR A 224 26.38 -7.66 17.61
C THR A 224 27.14 -8.94 17.28
N ASP A 225 26.45 -10.08 17.21
CA ASP A 225 27.03 -11.38 16.85
C ASP A 225 27.25 -11.52 15.31
N PRO A 226 28.49 -11.67 14.84
CA PRO A 226 28.78 -11.82 13.41
C PRO A 226 28.25 -13.14 12.84
N GLU A 227 28.25 -14.22 13.64
CA GLU A 227 27.73 -15.53 13.23
C GLU A 227 26.22 -15.49 12.99
N VAL A 228 25.47 -14.82 13.86
CA VAL A 228 24.01 -14.66 13.72
C VAL A 228 23.70 -13.85 12.45
N ARG A 229 24.47 -12.78 12.20
CA ARG A 229 24.35 -11.96 10.99
C ARG A 229 24.56 -12.77 9.71
N ALA A 230 25.59 -13.62 9.70
CA ALA A 230 25.90 -14.48 8.56
C ALA A 230 24.77 -15.48 8.27
N VAL A 231 24.17 -16.06 9.31
CA VAL A 231 23.06 -17.02 9.15
C VAL A 231 21.80 -16.34 8.65
N ILE A 232 21.49 -15.12 9.12
CA ILE A 232 20.37 -14.31 8.62
C ILE A 232 20.57 -13.93 7.16
N GLN A 233 21.77 -13.46 6.78
CA GLN A 233 22.08 -13.14 5.38
C GLN A 233 21.98 -14.37 4.47
N ALA A 234 22.47 -15.53 4.92
CA ALA A 234 22.34 -16.77 4.16
C ALA A 234 20.87 -17.18 3.95
N ALA A 235 20.01 -16.94 4.94
CA ALA A 235 18.57 -17.18 4.81
C ALA A 235 17.91 -16.23 3.80
N ILE A 236 18.31 -14.95 3.79
CA ILE A 236 17.83 -13.95 2.81
C ILE A 236 18.27 -14.34 1.40
N THR A 237 19.55 -14.68 1.18
CA THR A 237 20.05 -15.10 -0.13
C THR A 237 19.35 -16.36 -0.66
N GLU A 238 19.05 -17.31 0.22
CA GLU A 238 18.29 -18.50 -0.16
C GLU A 238 16.84 -18.17 -0.51
N TRP A 239 16.21 -17.26 0.23
CA TRP A 239 14.89 -16.74 -0.11
C TRP A 239 14.88 -16.03 -1.47
N GLU A 240 15.84 -15.12 -1.71
CA GLU A 240 15.98 -14.41 -3.00
C GLU A 240 16.17 -15.38 -4.16
N LYS A 241 17.03 -16.40 -4.01
CA LYS A 241 17.24 -17.44 -5.03
C LYS A 241 15.94 -18.21 -5.34
N LYS A 242 15.10 -18.43 -4.33
CA LYS A 242 13.90 -19.27 -4.44
C LYS A 242 12.67 -18.49 -4.93
N TYR A 243 12.55 -17.22 -4.58
CA TYR A 243 11.36 -16.39 -4.83
C TYR A 243 11.60 -15.23 -5.82
N THR A 244 12.87 -14.92 -6.13
CA THR A 244 13.28 -13.93 -7.15
C THR A 244 14.31 -14.52 -8.14
N PRO A 245 14.05 -15.66 -8.82
CA PRO A 245 14.94 -16.12 -9.88
C PRO A 245 14.78 -15.24 -11.12
N GLY A 246 15.69 -14.27 -11.31
CA GLY A 246 15.83 -13.53 -12.57
C GLY A 246 15.52 -12.03 -12.56
N MET A 247 15.83 -11.31 -11.48
CA MET A 247 16.26 -9.90 -11.64
C MET A 247 17.74 -9.83 -11.98
#